data_AF-A0A429F1Z4-F1
#
_entry.id   AF-A0A429F1Z4-F1
#
_cell.length_a   1.000
_cell.length_b   1.000
_cell.length_c   1.000
_cell.angle_alpha   90.00
_cell.angle_beta   90.00
_cell.angle_gamma   90.00
#
_symmetry.space_group_name_H-M   'P 1'
#
loop_
_entity.id
_entity.type
_entity.pdbx_description
1 polymer ?
#
loop_
_entity_poly.entity_id
_entity_poly.type
_entity_poly.pdbx_seq_one_letter_code
_entity_poly.pdbx_strand_id
1 'polypeptide(L)'
;MTSSSALRQAWEDHPHYRYRGCAEDQVERGRAAGNTSLSLDAWHGDDRDGSEPQRVREARQAAAVEVCLNCPVMVACDSYANSVVREAGTPRLAEPDGIWGGRTALERHRAFIKRQHELVAAPDRLLQTPQKRALLRALAQFWRPVEVAEAAGLPDVRTANWQRSQVTRLLGLPKSVSRMRVLEAARERGLLDGVTVVPDDGSVPAVPVGVEDVLLEVGGQLLLWPTKRSEFRRRSGRRVGRGFRRRPLRARFVSVAGQVDLDVAELDGLADVRDLFPSEPMEAAA
;
A
#
# COMPACT_ATOMS: atom_id res chain seq x y z
N MET A 1 8.75 21.46 -13.48
CA MET A 1 7.98 20.28 -13.93
C MET A 1 7.10 20.73 -15.08
N THR A 2 7.17 20.09 -16.24
CA THR A 2 6.33 20.41 -17.40
C THR A 2 4.87 20.04 -17.11
N SER A 3 3.90 20.88 -17.45
CA SER A 3 2.48 20.58 -17.23
C SER A 3 2.02 19.43 -18.14
N SER A 4 0.98 18.71 -17.71
CA SER A 4 0.35 17.66 -18.53
C SER A 4 -0.10 18.20 -19.89
N SER A 5 -0.68 19.42 -19.91
CA SER A 5 -1.10 20.09 -21.15
C SER A 5 0.06 20.38 -22.11
N ALA A 6 1.22 20.79 -21.59
CA ALA A 6 2.40 21.03 -22.43
C ALA A 6 2.99 19.72 -22.96
N LEU A 7 2.92 18.63 -22.19
CA LEU A 7 3.32 17.30 -22.66
C LEU A 7 2.38 16.76 -23.74
N ARG A 8 1.07 17.01 -23.59
CA ARG A 8 0.09 16.70 -24.64
C ARG A 8 0.41 17.43 -25.93
N GLN A 9 0.62 18.75 -25.83
CA GLN A 9 0.98 19.57 -26.99
C GLN A 9 2.27 19.09 -27.65
N ALA A 10 3.31 18.80 -26.87
CA ALA A 10 4.57 18.28 -27.40
C ALA A 10 4.42 16.91 -28.09
N TRP A 11 3.49 16.07 -27.62
CA TRP A 11 3.16 14.80 -28.27
C TRP A 11 2.41 15.03 -29.59
N GLU A 12 1.38 15.89 -29.60
CA GLU A 12 0.58 16.23 -30.78
C GLU A 12 1.41 16.94 -31.88
N ASP A 13 2.35 17.82 -31.47
CA ASP A 13 3.23 18.57 -32.36
C ASP A 13 4.46 17.77 -32.83
N HIS A 14 4.62 16.53 -32.36
CA HIS A 14 5.77 15.72 -32.72
C HIS A 14 5.83 15.52 -34.25
N PRO A 15 6.99 15.68 -34.92
CA PRO A 15 7.08 15.62 -36.39
C PRO A 15 6.49 14.33 -36.99
N HIS A 16 6.59 13.24 -36.25
CA HIS A 16 6.08 11.92 -36.64
C HIS A 16 4.70 11.57 -36.08
N TYR A 17 3.96 12.51 -35.47
CA TYR A 17 2.66 12.25 -34.83
C TYR A 17 1.63 11.65 -35.79
N ARG A 18 1.62 12.09 -37.05
CA ARG A 18 0.75 11.55 -38.10
C ARG A 18 1.10 10.09 -38.48
N TYR A 19 2.31 9.64 -38.19
CA TYR A 19 2.83 8.30 -38.51
C TYR A 19 2.91 7.41 -37.26
N ARG A 20 2.16 7.73 -36.20
CA ARG A 20 2.11 6.89 -35.01
C ARG A 20 1.48 5.53 -35.36
N GLY A 21 1.99 4.45 -34.78
CA GLY A 21 1.53 3.10 -35.10
C GLY A 21 0.06 2.82 -34.76
N CYS A 22 -0.51 3.56 -33.80
CA CYS A 22 -1.93 3.49 -33.44
C CYS A 22 -2.85 4.39 -34.28
N ALA A 23 -2.32 5.12 -35.28
CA ALA A 23 -3.16 5.84 -36.23
C ALA A 23 -3.81 4.87 -37.23
N GLU A 24 -4.82 5.34 -37.95
CA GLU A 24 -5.46 4.59 -39.02
C GLU A 24 -4.50 4.33 -40.19
N ASP A 25 -4.54 3.10 -40.71
CA ASP A 25 -3.83 2.71 -41.92
C ASP A 25 -4.41 3.43 -43.15
N GLN A 26 -3.54 3.80 -44.09
CA GLN A 26 -3.95 4.58 -45.27
C GLN A 26 -4.70 3.74 -46.31
N VAL A 27 -4.54 2.42 -46.29
CA VAL A 27 -5.12 1.49 -47.25
C VAL A 27 -6.27 0.72 -46.61
N GLU A 28 -6.04 0.15 -45.43
CA GLU A 28 -7.03 -0.63 -44.67
C GLU A 28 -7.73 0.22 -43.60
N ARG A 29 -8.85 0.84 -43.98
CA ARG A 29 -9.68 1.63 -43.05
C ARG A 29 -10.07 0.83 -41.81
N GLY A 30 -10.05 1.50 -40.66
CA GLY A 30 -10.36 0.91 -39.36
C GLY A 30 -9.25 0.00 -38.78
N ARG A 31 -8.10 -0.13 -39.47
CA ARG A 31 -6.93 -0.86 -38.98
C ARG A 31 -5.82 0.07 -38.55
N ALA A 32 -4.95 -0.42 -37.68
CA ALA A 32 -3.81 0.34 -37.20
C ALA A 32 -2.65 0.33 -38.21
N ALA A 33 -2.06 1.50 -38.47
CA ALA A 33 -0.94 1.67 -39.38
C ALA A 33 0.31 0.85 -38.99
N GLY A 34 0.54 0.66 -37.68
CA GLY A 34 1.67 -0.12 -37.19
C GLY A 34 1.48 -1.63 -37.26
N ASN A 35 0.23 -2.10 -37.41
CA ASN A 35 -0.10 -3.51 -37.58
C ASN A 35 -1.57 -3.65 -38.05
N THR A 36 -1.77 -3.97 -39.33
CA THR A 36 -3.11 -4.06 -39.94
C THR A 36 -3.99 -5.18 -39.39
N SER A 37 -3.41 -6.15 -38.66
CA SER A 37 -4.20 -7.16 -37.94
C SER A 37 -4.96 -6.60 -36.73
N LEU A 38 -4.57 -5.42 -36.23
CA LEU A 38 -5.22 -4.76 -35.09
C LEU A 38 -6.29 -3.76 -35.54
N SER A 39 -7.43 -3.77 -34.85
CA SER A 39 -8.43 -2.68 -34.89
C SER A 39 -7.87 -1.44 -34.18
N LEU A 40 -8.37 -0.26 -34.53
CA LEU A 40 -8.09 0.99 -33.81
C LEU A 40 -8.51 0.94 -32.33
N ASP A 41 -9.50 0.12 -31.99
CA ASP A 41 -9.94 -0.08 -30.61
C ASP A 41 -8.97 -0.95 -29.79
N ALA A 42 -7.91 -1.51 -30.41
CA ALA A 42 -6.98 -2.42 -29.71
C ALA A 42 -6.26 -1.78 -28.52
N TRP A 43 -6.14 -0.44 -28.48
CA TRP A 43 -5.53 0.30 -27.37
C TRP A 43 -6.51 0.66 -26.26
N HIS A 44 -7.82 0.64 -26.52
CA HIS A 44 -8.89 1.05 -25.60
C HIS A 44 -9.98 -0.01 -25.39
N GLY A 45 -9.72 -1.25 -25.84
CA GLY A 45 -10.71 -2.33 -25.81
C GLY A 45 -11.29 -2.56 -24.42
N ASP A 46 -12.57 -2.92 -24.38
CA ASP A 46 -13.38 -3.04 -23.16
C ASP A 46 -12.75 -4.05 -22.20
N ASP A 47 -12.10 -3.58 -21.14
CA ASP A 47 -11.49 -4.43 -20.11
C ASP A 47 -12.55 -5.00 -19.14
N ARG A 48 -13.85 -4.99 -19.51
CA ARG A 48 -14.94 -5.57 -18.73
C ARG A 48 -14.83 -7.10 -18.64
N ASP A 49 -15.03 -7.64 -17.45
CA ASP A 49 -15.06 -9.08 -17.22
C ASP A 49 -16.14 -9.76 -18.07
N GLY A 50 -15.73 -10.77 -18.85
CA GLY A 50 -16.62 -11.58 -19.69
C GLY A 50 -16.85 -11.06 -21.11
N SER A 51 -16.29 -9.91 -21.50
CA SER A 51 -16.43 -9.35 -22.85
C SER A 51 -15.54 -10.05 -23.90
N GLU A 52 -14.25 -10.24 -23.57
CA GLU A 52 -13.24 -10.88 -24.41
C GLU A 52 -12.60 -12.04 -23.63
N PRO A 53 -12.39 -13.23 -24.24
CA PRO A 53 -11.64 -14.30 -23.59
C PRO A 53 -10.25 -13.81 -23.19
N GLN A 54 -9.83 -14.09 -21.94
CA GLN A 54 -8.58 -13.57 -21.37
C GLN A 54 -7.36 -13.75 -22.30
N ARG A 55 -7.22 -14.94 -22.91
CA ARG A 55 -6.11 -15.23 -23.82
C ARG A 55 -6.11 -14.35 -25.07
N VAL A 56 -7.29 -14.01 -25.60
CA VAL A 56 -7.43 -13.13 -26.77
C VAL A 56 -7.10 -11.69 -26.37
N ARG A 57 -7.58 -11.24 -25.21
CA ARG A 57 -7.24 -9.94 -24.63
C ARG A 57 -5.75 -9.76 -24.42
N GLU A 58 -5.09 -10.74 -23.78
CA GLU A 58 -3.64 -10.71 -23.55
C GLU A 58 -2.85 -10.67 -24.87
N ALA A 59 -3.27 -11.45 -25.87
CA ALA A 59 -2.64 -11.43 -27.19
C ALA A 59 -2.82 -10.08 -27.91
N ARG A 60 -4.03 -9.51 -27.87
CA ARG A 60 -4.33 -8.17 -28.40
C ARG A 60 -3.50 -7.09 -27.71
N GLN A 61 -3.45 -7.12 -26.37
CA GLN A 61 -2.68 -6.16 -25.58
C GLN A 61 -1.18 -6.27 -25.88
N ALA A 62 -0.63 -7.48 -25.98
CA ALA A 62 0.76 -7.70 -26.35
C ALA A 62 1.07 -7.15 -27.75
N ALA A 63 0.20 -7.42 -28.73
CA ALA A 63 0.37 -6.89 -30.09
C ALA A 63 0.27 -5.35 -30.14
N ALA A 64 -0.64 -4.74 -29.38
CA ALA A 64 -0.75 -3.29 -29.28
C ALA A 64 0.47 -2.65 -28.59
N VAL A 65 1.04 -3.32 -27.57
CA VAL A 65 2.29 -2.91 -26.92
C VAL A 65 3.46 -2.94 -27.91
N GLU A 66 3.60 -4.01 -28.70
CA GLU A 66 4.65 -4.11 -29.73
C GLU A 66 4.56 -2.96 -30.74
N VAL A 67 3.35 -2.61 -31.19
CA VAL A 67 3.16 -1.43 -32.06
C VAL A 67 3.58 -0.13 -31.37
N CYS A 68 3.27 0.03 -30.07
CA CYS A 68 3.72 1.19 -29.32
C CYS A 68 5.24 1.26 -29.17
N LEU A 69 5.91 0.13 -28.94
CA LEU A 69 7.37 0.08 -28.75
C LEU A 69 8.13 0.48 -30.04
N ASN A 70 7.55 0.20 -31.20
CA ASN A 70 8.09 0.58 -32.51
C ASN A 70 7.63 1.96 -33.00
N CYS A 71 6.81 2.66 -32.21
CA CYS A 71 6.20 3.91 -32.62
C CYS A 71 7.19 5.09 -32.50
N PRO A 72 7.35 5.94 -33.54
CA PRO A 72 8.31 7.04 -33.52
C PRO A 72 7.98 8.12 -32.49
N VAL A 73 6.75 8.17 -31.98
CA VAL A 73 6.30 9.13 -30.96
C VAL A 73 6.19 8.50 -29.57
N MET A 74 6.69 7.27 -29.38
CA MET A 74 6.52 6.49 -28.15
C MET A 74 6.94 7.26 -26.89
N VAL A 75 8.10 7.91 -26.91
CA VAL A 75 8.65 8.61 -25.74
C VAL A 75 7.81 9.82 -25.34
N ALA A 76 7.36 10.61 -26.32
CA ALA A 76 6.49 11.76 -26.08
C ALA A 76 5.11 11.30 -25.57
N CYS A 77 4.57 10.24 -26.17
CA CYS A 77 3.32 9.60 -25.76
C CYS A 77 3.40 9.06 -24.32
N ASP A 78 4.48 8.34 -23.98
CA ASP A 78 4.71 7.81 -22.63
C ASP A 78 4.81 8.93 -21.60
N SER A 79 5.55 10.00 -21.93
CA SER A 79 5.71 11.17 -21.06
C SER A 79 4.38 11.85 -20.76
N TYR A 80 3.54 12.04 -21.79
CA TYR A 80 2.20 12.59 -21.63
C TYR A 80 1.30 11.65 -20.80
N ALA A 81 1.19 10.38 -21.17
CA ALA A 81 0.32 9.41 -20.50
C ALA A 81 0.69 9.18 -19.03
N ASN A 82 1.97 9.36 -18.66
CA ASN A 82 2.46 9.23 -17.28
C ASN A 82 2.50 10.56 -16.51
N SER A 83 2.05 11.66 -17.12
CA SER A 83 1.91 12.94 -16.45
C SER A 83 0.74 12.92 -15.47
N VAL A 84 0.83 13.76 -14.43
CA VAL A 84 -0.17 13.81 -13.36
C VAL A 84 -1.06 15.03 -13.55
N VAL A 85 -2.36 14.81 -13.63
CA VAL A 85 -3.40 15.84 -13.59
C VAL A 85 -4.05 15.87 -12.22
N ARG A 86 -4.53 17.05 -11.79
CA ARG A 86 -5.28 17.21 -10.54
C ARG A 86 -6.71 17.56 -10.88
N GLU A 87 -7.60 16.61 -10.68
CA GLU A 87 -9.03 16.79 -10.88
C GLU A 87 -9.73 16.69 -9.52
N ALA A 88 -10.55 17.68 -9.17
CA ALA A 88 -11.19 17.78 -7.85
C ALA A 88 -10.19 17.60 -6.67
N GLY A 89 -8.95 18.09 -6.82
CA GLY A 89 -7.88 17.98 -5.82
C GLY A 89 -7.18 16.62 -5.73
N THR A 90 -7.66 15.59 -6.45
CA THR A 90 -7.09 14.24 -6.43
C THR A 90 -6.09 14.06 -7.58
N PRO A 91 -4.85 13.59 -7.33
CA PRO A 91 -3.89 13.33 -8.40
C PRO A 91 -4.30 12.08 -9.20
N ARG A 92 -4.33 12.19 -10.53
CA ARG A 92 -4.65 11.11 -11.47
C ARG A 92 -3.67 11.12 -12.63
N LEU A 93 -3.53 9.99 -13.33
CA LEU A 93 -2.80 9.95 -14.61
C LEU A 93 -3.58 10.74 -15.66
N ALA A 94 -2.89 11.39 -16.59
CA ALA A 94 -3.52 12.10 -17.70
C ALA A 94 -4.35 11.16 -18.59
N GLU A 95 -3.82 9.97 -18.84
CA GLU A 95 -4.51 8.90 -19.57
C GLU A 95 -4.61 7.67 -18.66
N PRO A 96 -5.69 7.53 -17.87
CA PRO A 96 -5.82 6.42 -16.92
C PRO A 96 -5.95 5.08 -17.64
N ASP A 97 -6.73 5.02 -18.71
CA ASP A 97 -7.09 3.77 -19.38
C ASP A 97 -6.26 3.49 -20.62
N GLY A 98 -6.39 2.28 -21.16
CA GLY A 98 -5.77 1.85 -22.40
C GLY A 98 -4.24 1.68 -22.38
N ILE A 99 -3.69 1.36 -23.54
CA ILE A 99 -2.25 1.15 -23.75
C ILE A 99 -1.62 2.44 -24.29
N TRP A 100 -0.58 2.91 -23.61
CA TRP A 100 0.12 4.14 -23.97
C TRP A 100 1.61 3.96 -23.73
N GLY A 101 2.45 4.48 -24.63
CA GLY A 101 3.90 4.45 -24.44
C GLY A 101 4.49 3.03 -24.28
N GLY A 102 3.82 2.00 -24.81
CA GLY A 102 4.25 0.60 -24.66
C GLY A 102 3.92 -0.03 -23.30
N ARG A 103 3.02 0.58 -22.53
CA ARG A 103 2.60 0.07 -21.21
C ARG A 103 1.09 -0.03 -21.09
N THR A 104 0.63 -1.08 -20.44
CA THR A 104 -0.78 -1.25 -20.06
C THR A 104 -1.20 -0.23 -19.01
N ALA A 105 -2.51 0.03 -18.92
CA ALA A 105 -3.08 0.89 -17.89
C ALA A 105 -2.69 0.43 -16.48
N LEU A 106 -2.72 -0.88 -16.22
CA LEU A 106 -2.34 -1.46 -14.92
C LEU A 106 -0.87 -1.22 -14.57
N GLU A 107 0.05 -1.36 -15.51
CA GLU A 107 1.47 -1.09 -15.29
C GLU A 107 1.73 0.39 -14.99
N ARG A 108 1.10 1.30 -15.75
CA ARG A 108 1.21 2.74 -15.51
C ARG A 108 0.65 3.10 -14.14
N HIS A 109 -0.52 2.57 -13.77
CA HIS A 109 -1.11 2.77 -12.45
C HIS A 109 -0.24 2.24 -11.33
N ARG A 110 0.32 1.02 -11.45
CA ARG A 110 1.29 0.48 -10.49
C ARG A 110 2.50 1.38 -10.34
N ALA A 111 3.05 1.88 -11.45
CA ALA A 111 4.18 2.81 -11.43
C ALA A 111 3.81 4.19 -10.84
N PHE A 112 2.59 4.68 -11.07
CA PHE A 112 2.08 5.91 -10.47
C PHE A 112 1.92 5.77 -8.95
N ILE A 113 1.25 4.71 -8.50
CA ILE A 113 1.10 4.37 -7.08
C ILE A 113 2.48 4.20 -6.44
N LYS A 114 3.39 3.47 -7.09
CA LYS A 114 4.77 3.32 -6.61
C LYS A 114 5.47 4.68 -6.45
N ARG A 115 5.33 5.61 -7.41
CA ARG A 115 5.88 6.98 -7.30
C ARG A 115 5.20 7.82 -6.22
N GLN A 116 3.89 7.67 -6.01
CA GLN A 116 3.18 8.33 -4.90
C GLN A 116 3.63 7.79 -3.53
N HIS A 117 4.00 6.51 -3.48
CA HIS A 117 4.47 5.82 -2.28
C HIS A 117 5.99 5.71 -2.18
N GLU A 118 6.75 6.22 -3.16
CA GLU A 118 8.18 6.46 -2.98
C GLU A 118 8.27 7.36 -1.75
N LEU A 119 8.90 6.82 -0.71
CA LEU A 119 8.70 7.26 0.65
C LEU A 119 9.32 8.65 0.81
N VAL A 120 8.55 9.68 0.50
CA VAL A 120 8.96 11.06 0.71
C VAL A 120 8.99 11.27 2.22
N ALA A 121 10.16 11.71 2.68
CA ALA A 121 10.37 12.26 3.99
C ALA A 121 9.20 13.17 4.42
N ALA A 122 8.51 12.81 5.50
CA ALA A 122 7.54 13.72 6.10
C ALA A 122 8.25 14.95 6.69
N PRO A 123 7.58 16.13 6.76
CA PRO A 123 8.13 17.32 7.39
C PRO A 123 8.49 17.10 8.86
N ASP A 124 9.59 17.71 9.32
CA ASP A 124 10.18 17.48 10.65
C ASP A 124 9.22 17.76 11.81
N ARG A 125 8.28 18.70 11.65
CA ARG A 125 7.23 18.98 12.64
C ARG A 125 6.46 17.73 13.07
N LEU A 126 6.31 16.74 12.19
CA LEU A 126 5.62 15.49 12.50
C LEU A 126 6.49 14.53 13.33
N LEU A 127 7.81 14.68 13.32
CA LEU A 127 8.79 13.87 14.06
C LEU A 127 9.18 14.50 15.40
N GLN A 128 8.95 15.80 15.60
CA GLN A 128 9.34 16.52 16.82
C GLN A 128 8.43 16.27 18.04
N THR A 129 7.41 15.42 17.95
CA THR A 129 6.56 15.12 19.10
C THR A 129 7.38 14.49 20.24
N PRO A 130 7.07 14.78 21.52
CA PRO A 130 7.83 14.24 22.65
C PRO A 130 7.97 12.72 22.62
N GLN A 131 6.89 12.02 22.23
CA GLN A 131 6.87 10.56 22.10
C GLN A 131 7.84 10.04 21.04
N LYS A 132 7.90 10.67 19.87
CA LYS A 132 8.80 10.23 18.78
C LYS A 132 10.26 10.54 19.10
N ARG A 133 10.53 11.68 19.74
CA ARG A 133 11.87 12.01 20.23
C ARG A 133 12.32 11.04 21.34
N ALA A 134 11.43 10.69 22.27
CA ALA A 134 11.73 9.70 23.30
C ALA A 134 12.04 8.33 22.68
N LEU A 135 11.25 7.88 21.71
CA LEU A 135 11.52 6.64 20.98
C LEU A 135 12.87 6.66 20.25
N LEU A 136 13.19 7.75 19.53
CA LEU A 136 14.46 7.88 18.81
C LEU A 136 15.65 7.86 19.77
N ARG A 137 15.55 8.51 20.92
CA ARG A 137 16.57 8.45 21.98
C ARG A 137 16.70 7.03 22.57
N ALA A 138 15.59 6.35 22.81
CA ALA A 138 15.61 4.98 23.28
C ALA A 138 16.27 4.03 22.26
N LEU A 139 15.95 4.17 20.97
CA LEU A 139 16.59 3.41 19.89
C LEU A 139 18.08 3.70 19.76
N ALA A 140 18.52 4.93 20.05
CA ALA A 140 19.93 5.30 20.03
C ALA A 140 20.75 4.54 21.09
N GLN A 141 20.12 4.13 22.20
CA GLN A 141 20.81 3.48 23.32
C GLN A 141 20.57 1.96 23.36
N PHE A 142 19.38 1.51 22.97
CA PHE A 142 18.94 0.12 23.12
C PHE A 142 18.49 -0.47 21.77
N TRP A 143 18.62 -1.79 21.62
CA TRP A 143 18.11 -2.52 20.44
C TRP A 143 17.01 -3.51 20.79
N ARG A 144 16.99 -4.03 22.03
CA ARG A 144 15.98 -5.02 22.46
C ARG A 144 14.60 -4.35 22.57
N PRO A 145 13.52 -4.96 22.05
CA PRO A 145 12.22 -4.31 22.00
C PRO A 145 11.67 -3.86 23.38
N VAL A 146 11.93 -4.64 24.43
CA VAL A 146 11.50 -4.34 25.81
C VAL A 146 12.23 -3.11 26.36
N GLU A 147 13.56 -3.08 26.25
CA GLU A 147 14.40 -1.96 26.71
C GLU A 147 14.04 -0.67 25.98
N VAL A 148 13.77 -0.74 24.68
CA VAL A 148 13.31 0.41 23.89
C VAL A 148 11.94 0.91 24.37
N ALA A 149 10.99 0.02 24.67
CA ALA A 149 9.67 0.40 25.17
C ALA A 149 9.76 1.08 26.54
N GLU A 150 10.53 0.50 27.46
CA GLU A 150 10.75 1.04 28.80
C GLU A 150 11.44 2.40 28.76
N ALA A 151 12.55 2.52 28.02
CA ALA A 151 13.30 3.76 27.89
C ALA A 151 12.51 4.87 27.16
N ALA A 152 11.60 4.51 26.26
CA ALA A 152 10.72 5.47 25.57
C ALA A 152 9.48 5.85 26.41
N GLY A 153 9.27 5.24 27.57
CA GLY A 153 8.08 5.46 28.40
C GLY A 153 6.78 4.95 27.75
N LEU A 154 6.86 3.91 26.92
CA LEU A 154 5.72 3.33 26.22
C LEU A 154 5.15 2.15 27.02
N PRO A 155 3.81 1.94 27.00
CA PRO A 155 3.15 0.97 27.87
C PRO A 155 3.53 -0.48 27.56
N ASP A 156 3.90 -0.78 26.32
CA ASP A 156 4.18 -2.13 25.86
C ASP A 156 5.03 -2.16 24.57
N VAL A 157 5.60 -3.33 24.28
CA VAL A 157 6.44 -3.58 23.10
C VAL A 157 5.69 -3.42 21.79
N ARG A 158 4.40 -3.76 21.73
CA ARG A 158 3.60 -3.60 20.51
C ARG A 158 3.43 -2.13 20.18
N THR A 159 3.14 -1.29 21.17
CA THR A 159 3.07 0.16 21.03
C THR A 159 4.42 0.72 20.58
N ALA A 160 5.53 0.27 21.17
CA ALA A 160 6.88 0.65 20.74
C ALA A 160 7.16 0.26 19.29
N ASN A 161 6.87 -0.97 18.88
CA ASN A 161 7.09 -1.43 17.51
C ASN A 161 6.19 -0.71 16.50
N TRP A 162 4.95 -0.38 16.88
CA TRP A 162 4.09 0.47 16.07
C TRP A 162 4.70 1.87 15.89
N GLN A 163 5.20 2.49 16.96
CA GLN A 163 5.90 3.78 16.87
C GLN A 163 7.18 3.69 16.02
N ARG A 164 7.96 2.59 16.13
CA ARG A 164 9.16 2.35 15.28
C ARG A 164 8.79 2.32 13.80
N SER A 165 7.70 1.63 13.46
CA SER A 165 7.15 1.60 12.10
C SER A 165 6.71 2.98 11.63
N GLN A 166 6.00 3.75 12.47
CA GLN A 166 5.58 5.10 12.14
C GLN A 166 6.77 6.05 11.91
N VAL A 167 7.78 6.02 12.78
CA VAL A 167 8.99 6.85 12.65
C VAL A 167 9.76 6.48 11.39
N THR A 168 9.95 5.19 11.11
CA THR A 168 10.60 4.69 9.89
C THR A 168 9.90 5.22 8.63
N ARG A 169 8.56 5.11 8.59
CA ARG A 169 7.74 5.63 7.49
C ARG A 169 7.86 7.14 7.34
N LEU A 170 7.82 7.90 8.44
CA LEU A 170 7.92 9.36 8.42
C LEU A 170 9.31 9.85 7.98
N LEU A 171 10.36 9.07 8.28
CA LEU A 171 11.71 9.35 7.78
C LEU A 171 11.88 9.03 6.29
N GLY A 172 10.85 8.51 5.62
CA GLY A 172 10.94 8.15 4.21
C GLY A 172 11.69 6.84 3.98
N LEU A 173 11.78 5.97 4.98
CA LEU A 173 12.62 4.76 4.93
C LEU A 173 11.77 3.50 4.75
N PRO A 174 12.27 2.50 3.98
CA PRO A 174 11.56 1.25 3.78
C PRO A 174 11.46 0.44 5.08
N LYS A 175 10.46 -0.45 5.18
CA LYS A 175 10.19 -1.23 6.40
C LYS A 175 11.34 -2.18 6.80
N SER A 176 12.14 -2.63 5.83
CA SER A 176 13.27 -3.56 6.03
C SER A 176 14.58 -2.88 6.46
N VAL A 177 14.56 -1.57 6.70
CA VAL A 177 15.76 -0.80 7.06
C VAL A 177 16.32 -1.20 8.42
N SER A 178 17.62 -1.03 8.62
CA SER A 178 18.29 -1.28 9.91
C SER A 178 18.04 -0.15 10.92
N ARG A 179 18.22 -0.46 12.21
CA ARG A 179 18.16 0.52 13.31
C ARG A 179 19.13 1.68 13.06
N MET A 180 20.38 1.38 12.69
CA MET A 180 21.39 2.40 12.43
C MET A 180 21.00 3.35 11.30
N ARG A 181 20.40 2.85 10.22
CA ARG A 181 19.99 3.72 9.11
C ARG A 181 18.81 4.63 9.49
N VAL A 182 17.92 4.19 10.38
CA VAL A 182 16.90 5.08 10.99
C VAL A 182 17.53 6.18 11.84
N LEU A 183 18.51 5.83 12.67
CA LEU A 183 19.18 6.80 13.54
C LEU A 183 20.02 7.80 12.73
N GLU A 184 20.66 7.35 11.66
CA GLU A 184 21.39 8.23 10.72
C GLU A 184 20.45 9.24 10.07
N ALA A 185 19.34 8.78 9.49
CA ALA A 185 18.33 9.67 8.90
C ALA A 185 17.70 10.62 9.93
N ALA A 186 17.56 10.19 11.18
CA ALA A 186 17.09 11.06 12.26
C ALA A 186 18.14 12.12 12.66
N ARG A 187 19.43 11.76 12.65
CA ARG A 187 20.54 12.67 12.93
C ARG A 187 20.71 13.71 11.84
N GLU A 188 20.61 13.32 10.56
CA GLU A 188 20.63 14.25 9.41
C GLU A 188 19.56 15.35 9.51
N ARG A 189 18.48 15.09 10.27
CA ARG A 189 17.39 16.04 10.52
C ARG A 189 17.43 16.72 11.90
N GLY A 190 18.54 16.61 12.64
CA GLY A 190 18.69 17.23 13.96
C GLY A 190 17.77 16.67 15.06
N LEU A 191 17.18 15.48 14.87
CA LEU A 191 16.24 14.92 15.86
C LEU A 191 16.97 14.30 17.07
N LEU A 192 18.27 14.02 16.92
CA LEU A 192 19.14 13.36 17.89
C LEU A 192 20.26 14.28 18.42
N ASP A 193 20.06 15.59 18.38
CA ASP A 193 21.04 16.56 18.89
C ASP A 193 21.36 16.30 20.37
N GLY A 194 22.65 16.15 20.69
CA GLY A 194 23.13 15.83 22.03
C GLY A 194 22.88 14.39 22.50
N VAL A 195 22.49 13.48 21.61
CA VAL A 195 22.22 12.08 21.96
C VAL A 195 23.37 11.19 21.49
N THR A 196 24.03 10.51 22.42
CA THR A 196 25.02 9.48 22.10
C THR A 196 24.34 8.25 21.53
N VAL A 197 24.80 7.80 20.36
CA VAL A 197 24.31 6.59 19.70
C VAL A 197 25.26 5.43 19.99
N VAL A 198 24.71 4.33 20.51
CA VAL A 198 25.40 3.05 20.67
C VAL A 198 25.37 2.32 19.32
N PRO A 199 26.50 2.18 18.62
CA PRO A 199 26.53 1.56 17.30
C PRO A 199 26.17 0.07 17.38
N ASP A 200 25.60 -0.45 16.30
CA ASP A 200 25.51 -1.88 16.01
C ASP A 200 26.15 -2.18 14.64
N ASP A 201 26.26 -3.47 14.30
CA ASP A 201 26.85 -3.97 13.06
C ASP A 201 25.94 -3.81 11.81
N GLY A 202 24.78 -3.16 11.96
CA GLY A 202 23.78 -2.98 10.91
C GLY A 202 22.80 -4.15 10.78
N SER A 203 22.97 -5.23 11.54
CA SER A 203 22.08 -6.41 11.48
C SER A 203 20.75 -6.20 12.21
N VAL A 204 20.70 -5.24 13.14
CA VAL A 204 19.51 -4.98 13.95
C VAL A 204 18.44 -4.30 13.10
N PRO A 205 17.25 -4.90 12.93
CA PRO A 205 16.19 -4.28 12.15
C PRO A 205 15.58 -3.06 12.87
N ALA A 206 15.23 -2.02 12.12
CA ALA A 206 14.57 -0.84 12.68
C ALA A 206 13.19 -1.17 13.26
N VAL A 207 12.48 -2.12 12.66
CA VAL A 207 11.23 -2.69 13.17
C VAL A 207 11.46 -4.20 13.29
N PRO A 208 11.37 -4.79 14.49
CA PRO A 208 11.58 -6.22 14.68
C PRO A 208 10.61 -7.03 13.80
N VAL A 209 11.15 -8.03 13.09
CA VAL A 209 10.37 -8.91 12.20
C VAL A 209 9.89 -10.08 13.03
N GLY A 210 8.59 -10.18 13.24
CA GLY A 210 8.04 -11.13 14.20
C GLY A 210 8.39 -10.67 15.61
N VAL A 211 7.39 -10.17 16.33
CA VAL A 211 7.39 -10.46 17.75
C VAL A 211 7.11 -11.96 17.74
N GLU A 212 8.15 -12.81 17.73
CA GLU A 212 7.95 -14.12 18.36
C GLU A 212 7.25 -13.79 19.66
N ASP A 213 6.07 -14.34 19.88
CA ASP A 213 5.40 -14.27 21.17
C ASP A 213 6.48 -14.56 22.20
N VAL A 214 7.01 -13.52 22.84
CA VAL A 214 8.07 -13.68 23.81
C VAL A 214 7.32 -14.24 25.01
N LEU A 215 7.08 -15.54 24.98
CA LEU A 215 6.36 -16.24 26.01
C LEU A 215 7.30 -16.26 27.21
N LEU A 216 7.10 -15.31 28.13
CA LEU A 216 7.71 -15.39 29.44
C LEU A 216 7.04 -16.54 30.17
N GLU A 217 7.84 -17.54 30.55
CA GLU A 217 7.36 -18.64 31.38
C GLU A 217 7.09 -18.10 32.79
N VAL A 218 5.82 -17.82 33.09
CA VAL A 218 5.36 -17.42 34.42
C VAL A 218 4.69 -18.63 35.05
N GLY A 219 5.41 -19.32 35.93
CA GLY A 219 4.86 -20.48 36.67
C GLY A 219 4.58 -21.72 35.81
N GLY A 220 5.36 -21.97 34.75
CA GLY A 220 5.21 -23.14 33.88
C GLY A 220 4.13 -22.98 32.79
N GLN A 221 3.54 -21.79 32.65
CA GLN A 221 2.66 -21.44 31.54
C GLN A 221 3.33 -20.39 30.65
N LEU A 222 3.33 -20.69 29.35
CA LEU A 222 3.66 -19.76 28.28
C LEU A 222 2.45 -18.84 28.09
N LEU A 223 2.52 -17.61 28.63
CA LEU A 223 1.45 -16.63 28.48
C LEU A 223 1.77 -15.68 27.32
N LEU A 224 0.79 -15.46 26.43
CA LEU A 224 0.78 -14.26 25.59
C LEU A 224 0.81 -13.04 26.53
N TRP A 225 1.77 -12.15 26.32
CA TRP A 225 2.10 -11.04 27.23
C TRP A 225 0.87 -10.40 27.89
N PRO A 226 0.80 -10.29 29.23
CA PRO A 226 -0.36 -9.71 29.88
C PRO A 226 -0.39 -8.20 29.67
N THR A 227 -1.55 -7.68 29.25
CA THR A 227 -1.82 -6.26 29.01
C THR A 227 -1.91 -5.42 30.28
N LYS A 228 -1.75 -6.02 31.47
CA LYS A 228 -1.88 -5.31 32.76
C LYS A 228 -0.85 -5.74 33.80
N ARG A 229 -0.23 -4.74 34.43
CA ARG A 229 0.78 -4.84 35.50
C ARG A 229 0.31 -5.54 36.79
N SER A 230 -1.00 -5.78 36.94
CA SER A 230 -1.62 -6.37 38.14
C SER A 230 -1.46 -7.89 38.27
N GLU A 231 -0.96 -8.58 37.23
CA GLU A 231 -0.89 -10.05 37.21
C GLU A 231 0.38 -10.63 37.85
N PHE A 232 1.31 -9.77 38.29
CA PHE A 232 2.46 -10.20 39.08
C PHE A 232 2.07 -10.48 40.55
N ARG A 233 1.46 -11.64 40.84
CA ARG A 233 1.41 -12.18 42.21
C ARG A 233 2.14 -13.51 42.29
N ARG A 234 3.31 -13.48 42.95
CA ARG A 234 4.13 -14.66 43.31
C ARG A 234 3.29 -15.71 44.03
N ARG A 235 3.30 -16.95 43.54
CA ARG A 235 3.01 -18.11 44.37
C ARG A 235 3.85 -19.32 43.96
N SER A 236 4.61 -19.81 44.93
CA SER A 236 5.37 -21.05 44.95
C SER A 236 4.45 -22.27 44.81
N GLY A 237 4.73 -23.17 43.87
CA GLY A 237 4.05 -24.47 43.79
C GLY A 237 4.58 -25.36 42.65
N ARG A 238 5.19 -26.50 43.02
CA ARG A 238 5.57 -27.62 42.13
C ARG A 238 4.36 -28.24 41.43
N ARG A 239 4.51 -28.66 40.16
CA ARG A 239 4.03 -29.93 39.52
C ARG A 239 4.35 -29.91 38.00
N VAL A 240 5.22 -30.80 37.48
CA VAL A 240 4.95 -32.11 36.81
C VAL A 240 4.04 -32.07 35.57
N GLY A 241 4.66 -32.01 34.38
CA GLY A 241 4.48 -32.91 33.21
C GLY A 241 3.19 -32.85 32.36
N ARG A 242 3.36 -32.60 31.04
CA ARG A 242 3.01 -33.50 29.90
C ARG A 242 3.04 -32.74 28.56
N GLY A 243 3.68 -33.34 27.55
CA GLY A 243 3.83 -32.78 26.22
C GLY A 243 2.51 -32.71 25.43
N PHE A 244 2.34 -31.63 24.67
CA PHE A 244 1.21 -31.42 23.78
C PHE A 244 1.54 -31.84 22.34
N ARG A 245 0.81 -32.84 21.83
CA ARG A 245 0.67 -33.10 20.40
C ARG A 245 -0.27 -32.04 19.81
N ARG A 246 0.16 -31.33 18.76
CA ARG A 246 -0.68 -30.40 18.00
C ARG A 246 -1.85 -31.15 17.35
N ARG A 247 -3.10 -30.76 17.68
CA ARG A 247 -4.31 -31.12 16.94
C ARG A 247 -4.71 -29.97 16.00
N PRO A 248 -5.29 -30.25 14.83
CA PRO A 248 -5.62 -29.25 13.82
C PRO A 248 -6.80 -28.37 14.26
N LEU A 249 -6.63 -27.06 14.08
CA LEU A 249 -7.62 -26.01 14.34
C LEU A 249 -8.76 -26.07 13.31
N ARG A 250 -9.76 -26.90 13.55
CA ARG A 250 -11.13 -26.70 13.06
C ARG A 250 -12.13 -27.24 14.07
N ALA A 251 -12.51 -26.42 15.04
CA ALA A 251 -13.70 -26.66 15.84
C ALA A 251 -14.26 -25.36 16.42
N ARG A 252 -15.45 -25.00 15.90
CA ARG A 252 -16.63 -24.48 16.60
C ARG A 252 -16.46 -23.24 17.48
N PHE A 253 -17.04 -22.14 17.00
CA PHE A 253 -17.42 -20.99 17.82
C PHE A 253 -18.25 -21.49 19.02
N VAL A 254 -17.80 -21.14 20.22
CA VAL A 254 -18.55 -21.31 21.46
C VAL A 254 -19.49 -20.13 21.55
N SER A 255 -20.80 -20.39 21.65
CA SER A 255 -21.80 -19.36 21.86
C SER A 255 -21.51 -18.61 23.17
N VAL A 256 -21.57 -17.28 23.11
CA VAL A 256 -21.41 -16.41 24.28
C VAL A 256 -22.79 -16.17 24.87
N ALA A 257 -22.95 -16.44 26.17
CA ALA A 257 -24.21 -16.17 26.88
C ALA A 257 -24.60 -14.69 26.72
N GLY A 258 -25.76 -14.43 26.11
CA GLY A 258 -26.27 -13.08 25.82
C GLY A 258 -26.17 -12.66 24.34
N GLN A 259 -25.59 -13.49 23.47
CA GLN A 259 -25.68 -13.29 22.03
C GLN A 259 -27.01 -13.88 21.55
N VAL A 260 -27.90 -13.02 21.03
CA VAL A 260 -29.18 -13.44 20.45
C VAL A 260 -28.87 -14.25 19.20
N ASP A 261 -29.34 -15.49 19.16
CA ASP A 261 -29.31 -16.32 17.96
C ASP A 261 -30.09 -15.59 16.85
N LEU A 262 -29.38 -15.20 15.78
CA LEU A 262 -29.99 -14.75 14.54
C LEU A 262 -30.53 -15.98 13.80
N ASP A 263 -31.49 -16.66 14.42
CA ASP A 263 -32.40 -17.51 13.68
C ASP A 263 -33.40 -16.61 12.98
N VAL A 264 -33.65 -16.95 11.71
CA VAL A 264 -34.52 -16.23 10.78
C VAL A 264 -35.91 -16.05 11.41
N ALA A 265 -36.13 -14.92 12.05
CA ALA A 265 -37.45 -14.48 12.43
C ALA A 265 -38.17 -14.06 11.14
N GLU A 266 -39.34 -14.65 10.88
CA GLU A 266 -40.32 -14.07 9.95
C GLU A 266 -40.63 -12.65 10.44
N LEU A 267 -40.19 -11.66 9.67
CA LEU A 267 -40.26 -10.24 10.02
C LEU A 267 -41.65 -9.69 9.69
N ASP A 268 -42.66 -10.04 10.48
CA ASP A 268 -43.90 -9.26 10.54
C ASP A 268 -43.72 -8.10 11.52
N GLY A 269 -43.69 -6.87 11.00
CA GLY A 269 -43.77 -5.66 11.82
C GLY A 269 -42.48 -4.89 12.07
N LEU A 270 -41.51 -4.88 11.14
CA LEU A 270 -40.41 -3.90 11.21
C LEU A 270 -40.91 -2.49 10.87
N ALA A 271 -40.37 -1.52 11.60
CA ALA A 271 -40.60 -0.10 11.43
C ALA A 271 -40.31 0.38 10.00
N ASP A 272 -41.09 1.36 9.53
CA ASP A 272 -40.96 1.97 8.19
C ASP A 272 -39.51 2.34 7.88
N VAL A 273 -38.92 1.63 6.92
CA VAL A 273 -37.62 1.94 6.35
C VAL A 273 -37.79 3.21 5.51
N ARG A 274 -37.21 4.32 5.97
CA ARG A 274 -37.10 5.55 5.19
C ARG A 274 -35.78 5.55 4.42
N ASP A 275 -35.88 5.60 3.09
CA ASP A 275 -34.71 5.78 2.24
C ASP A 275 -34.07 7.15 2.50
N LEU A 276 -32.79 7.14 2.86
CA LEU A 276 -32.00 8.36 3.11
C LEU A 276 -31.64 9.13 1.82
N PHE A 277 -31.88 8.53 0.65
CA PHE A 277 -31.56 9.12 -0.65
C PHE A 277 -32.68 8.79 -1.65
N PRO A 278 -33.71 9.65 -1.79
CA PRO A 278 -34.71 9.46 -2.82
C PRO A 278 -34.04 9.59 -4.19
N SER A 279 -34.06 8.50 -4.96
CA SER A 279 -33.67 8.54 -6.37
C SER A 279 -34.78 9.26 -7.14
N GLU A 280 -34.58 10.53 -7.47
CA GLU A 280 -35.40 11.18 -8.47
C GLU A 280 -35.18 10.49 -9.83
N PRO A 281 -36.25 10.08 -10.54
CA PRO A 281 -36.09 9.61 -11.90
C PRO A 281 -35.66 10.79 -12.77
N MET A 282 -34.49 10.66 -13.41
CA MET A 282 -34.09 11.52 -14.52
C MET A 282 -35.16 11.43 -15.60
N GLU A 283 -35.97 12.48 -15.75
CA GLU A 283 -36.77 12.68 -16.94
C GLU A 283 -35.83 12.80 -18.15
N ALA A 284 -36.01 11.89 -19.10
CA ALA A 284 -35.40 11.98 -20.41
C ALA A 284 -36.07 13.14 -21.17
N ALA A 285 -35.33 14.23 -21.37
CA ALA A 285 -35.73 15.28 -22.31
C ALA A 285 -35.46 14.79 -23.74
N ALA A 286 -36.56 14.62 -24.49
CA ALA A 286 -36.59 14.54 -25.95
C ALA A 286 -36.50 15.94 -26.57
#